data_AF-A0A918K9X0-F1
#
_entry.id   AF-A0A918K9X0-F1
#
_cell.length_a   1.000
_cell.length_b   1.000
_cell.length_c   1.000
_cell.angle_alpha   90.00
_cell.angle_beta   90.00
_cell.angle_gamma   90.00
#
_symmetry.space_group_name_H-M   'P 1'
#
loop_
_entity.id
_entity.type
_entity.pdbx_description
1 polymer ?
#
loop_
_entity_poly.entity_id
_entity_poly.type
_entity_poly.pdbx_seq_one_letter_code
_entity_poly.pdbx_strand_id
1 'polypeptide(L)'
;MPKNLSEALKAAKTKRNVLSKQIIWESGVSKSQFYRIINGEEAPSPETKLKICEALGIESDTFDTLQDNSQPGDQSLDDQNSEGGSKRAWILSAVAASAVAVLAIFLVTIDRPASAALEPRVDVAELEDSTLFIKDVTIPDGTSIPINTTFEKIWRVKNTGKVVWKDRYLQRMTPATSLICSSPSRVPIPETQPGEVIDIAVTFTTPYLPGSCRTDWKTTDKDGNVYFPDMHGLYSIVVVTAE
;
A
#
# COMPACT_ATOMS: atom_id res chain seq x y z
N MET A 1 22.33 19.25 1.66
CA MET A 1 21.53 18.04 1.95
C MET A 1 20.12 18.48 2.33
N PRO A 2 19.08 17.64 2.19
CA PRO A 2 17.77 17.93 2.77
C PRO A 2 17.87 18.02 4.30
N LYS A 3 16.98 18.78 4.92
CA LYS A 3 16.91 18.97 6.39
C LYS A 3 15.90 18.04 7.08
N ASN A 4 14.87 17.62 6.36
CA ASN A 4 13.80 16.76 6.86
C ASN A 4 13.26 15.85 5.73
N LEU A 5 12.36 14.92 6.05
CA LEU A 5 11.83 13.95 5.08
C LEU A 5 11.02 14.61 3.95
N SER A 6 10.36 15.75 4.22
CA SER A 6 9.63 16.52 3.20
C SER A 6 10.57 17.20 2.17
N GLU A 7 11.71 17.74 2.62
CA GLU A 7 12.77 18.19 1.71
C GLU A 7 13.41 17.02 0.94
N ALA A 8 13.58 15.85 1.56
CA ALA A 8 14.08 14.66 0.87
C ALA A 8 13.12 14.19 -0.23
N LEU A 9 11.81 14.18 0.02
CA LEU A 9 10.78 13.92 -0.98
C LEU A 9 10.83 14.94 -2.13
N LYS A 10 11.02 16.24 -1.83
CA LYS A 10 11.17 17.29 -2.85
C LYS A 10 12.45 17.08 -3.69
N ALA A 11 13.56 16.70 -3.05
CA ALA A 11 14.82 16.40 -3.72
C ALA A 11 14.71 15.16 -4.62
N ALA A 12 14.11 14.07 -4.13
CA ALA A 12 13.89 12.82 -4.89
C ALA A 12 13.07 13.06 -6.16
N LYS A 13 11.95 13.79 -6.06
CA LYS A 13 11.12 14.21 -7.21
C LYS A 13 11.93 14.96 -8.26
N THR A 14 12.77 15.90 -7.83
CA THR A 14 13.58 16.74 -8.72
C THR A 14 14.70 15.93 -9.37
N LYS A 15 15.43 15.14 -8.59
CA LYS A 15 16.55 14.28 -9.03
C LYS A 15 16.11 13.22 -10.04
N ARG A 16 14.93 12.64 -9.86
CA ARG A 16 14.40 11.53 -10.67
C ARG A 16 13.42 12.00 -11.77
N ASN A 17 13.01 13.27 -11.75
CA ASN A 17 11.94 13.85 -12.58
C ASN A 17 10.59 13.09 -12.46
N VAL A 18 10.19 12.77 -11.22
CA VAL A 18 8.98 11.96 -10.92
C VAL A 18 7.96 12.73 -10.05
N LEU A 19 6.70 12.31 -10.14
CA LEU A 19 5.62 12.82 -9.29
C LEU A 19 5.64 12.17 -7.89
N SER A 20 5.11 12.85 -6.88
CA SER A 20 4.91 12.27 -5.53
C SER A 20 4.14 10.95 -5.58
N LYS A 21 3.17 10.82 -6.48
CA LYS A 21 2.35 9.62 -6.70
C LYS A 21 3.18 8.39 -7.06
N GLN A 22 4.26 8.55 -7.82
CA GLN A 22 5.17 7.46 -8.17
C GLN A 22 6.05 7.04 -6.98
N ILE A 23 6.60 8.00 -6.22
CA ILE A 23 7.39 7.68 -5.01
C ILE A 23 6.51 6.96 -3.96
N ILE A 24 5.26 7.40 -3.79
CA ILE A 24 4.28 6.72 -2.92
C ILE A 24 4.00 5.30 -3.42
N TRP A 25 3.83 5.10 -4.74
CA TRP A 25 3.64 3.77 -5.34
C TRP A 25 4.83 2.84 -5.07
N GLU A 26 6.04 3.30 -5.36
CA GLU A 26 7.29 2.56 -5.18
C GLU A 26 7.54 2.21 -3.71
N SER A 27 7.13 3.08 -2.78
CA SER A 27 7.24 2.82 -1.33
C SER A 27 6.28 1.75 -0.80
N GLY A 28 5.30 1.31 -1.61
CA GLY A 28 4.35 0.28 -1.24
C GLY A 28 3.52 0.58 0.02
N VAL A 29 3.38 1.85 0.44
CA VAL A 29 2.61 2.25 1.62
C VAL A 29 1.62 3.38 1.34
N SER A 30 0.57 3.44 2.15
CA SER A 30 -0.62 4.23 1.78
C SER A 30 -0.34 5.71 1.72
N LYS A 31 -0.95 6.43 0.76
CA LYS A 31 -0.80 7.89 0.64
C LYS A 31 -0.98 8.62 1.97
N SER A 32 -1.90 8.17 2.83
CA SER A 32 -2.06 8.75 4.18
C SER A 32 -0.87 8.40 5.08
N GLN A 33 -0.53 7.12 5.23
CA GLN A 33 0.59 6.67 6.06
C GLN A 33 1.94 7.25 5.62
N PHE A 34 2.21 7.26 4.32
CA PHE A 34 3.39 7.89 3.72
C PHE A 34 3.49 9.36 4.13
N TYR A 35 2.42 10.15 4.00
CA TYR A 35 2.45 11.55 4.42
C TYR A 35 2.58 11.71 5.94
N ARG A 36 1.95 10.87 6.77
CA ARG A 36 2.18 10.89 8.23
C ARG A 36 3.65 10.66 8.57
N ILE A 37 4.28 9.65 7.97
CA ILE A 37 5.71 9.35 8.17
C ILE A 37 6.61 10.50 7.69
N ILE A 38 6.38 11.02 6.47
CA ILE A 38 7.15 12.14 5.89
C ILE A 38 6.98 13.46 6.68
N ASN A 39 5.86 13.63 7.39
CA ASN A 39 5.58 14.77 8.26
C ASN A 39 6.05 14.57 9.71
N GLY A 40 6.60 13.42 10.08
CA GLY A 40 6.99 13.11 11.47
C GLY A 40 5.82 12.71 12.39
N GLU A 41 4.60 12.55 11.85
CA GLU A 41 3.37 12.19 12.59
C GLU A 41 3.28 10.68 12.92
N GLU A 42 4.06 9.83 12.24
CA GLU A 42 4.08 8.37 12.47
C GLU A 42 5.50 7.79 12.34
N ALA A 43 5.89 6.95 13.30
CA ALA A 43 7.12 6.17 13.22
C ALA A 43 6.89 4.91 12.35
N PRO A 44 7.66 4.69 11.27
CA PRO A 44 7.49 3.53 10.40
C PRO A 44 7.95 2.22 11.06
N SER A 45 7.36 1.09 10.64
CA SER A 45 7.98 -0.22 10.90
C SER A 45 9.34 -0.34 10.18
N PRO A 46 10.25 -1.24 10.61
CA PRO A 46 11.54 -1.42 9.92
C PRO A 46 11.41 -1.73 8.42
N GLU A 47 10.44 -2.57 8.03
CA GLU A 47 10.16 -2.87 6.63
C GLU A 47 9.59 -1.65 5.88
N THR A 48 8.66 -0.92 6.52
CA THR A 48 8.10 0.33 5.98
C THR A 48 9.19 1.37 5.73
N LYS A 49 10.13 1.52 6.69
CA LYS A 49 11.27 2.42 6.59
C LYS A 49 12.12 2.07 5.38
N LEU A 50 12.49 0.80 5.20
CA LEU A 50 13.30 0.35 4.07
C LEU A 50 12.64 0.66 2.72
N LYS A 51 11.34 0.36 2.56
CA LYS A 51 10.59 0.66 1.32
C LYS A 51 10.53 2.17 1.03
N ILE A 52 10.37 3.02 2.04
CA ILE A 52 10.38 4.48 1.86
C ILE A 52 11.80 5.00 1.56
N CYS A 53 12.84 4.45 2.20
CA CYS A 53 14.24 4.79 1.92
C CYS A 53 14.60 4.50 0.45
N GLU A 54 14.21 3.32 -0.06
CA GLU A 54 14.40 2.91 -1.45
C GLU A 54 13.68 3.86 -2.42
N ALA A 55 12.39 4.14 -2.18
CA ALA A 55 11.60 5.04 -3.04
C ALA A 55 12.11 6.50 -3.04
N LEU A 56 12.63 6.99 -1.91
CA LEU A 56 13.28 8.30 -1.81
C LEU A 56 14.71 8.29 -2.39
N GLY A 57 15.37 7.14 -2.47
CA GLY A 57 16.78 7.00 -2.85
C GLY A 57 17.74 7.57 -1.81
N ILE A 58 17.49 7.25 -0.53
CA ILE A 58 18.32 7.65 0.64
C ILE A 58 18.63 6.43 1.52
N GLU A 59 19.68 6.55 2.35
CA GLU A 59 20.12 5.48 3.26
C GLU A 59 19.32 5.48 4.58
N SER A 60 19.26 4.33 5.25
CA SER A 60 18.55 4.12 6.53
C SER A 60 18.91 5.17 7.59
N ASP A 61 20.19 5.44 7.76
CA ASP A 61 20.72 6.27 8.84
C ASP A 61 20.51 7.76 8.53
N THR A 62 20.46 8.09 7.23
CA THR A 62 20.00 9.39 6.73
C THR A 62 18.51 9.57 7.00
N PHE A 63 17.69 8.52 6.88
CA PHE A 63 16.26 8.59 7.15
C PHE A 63 15.97 8.91 8.62
N ASP A 64 16.63 8.24 9.58
CA ASP A 64 16.42 8.53 11.02
C ASP A 64 16.77 9.99 11.33
N THR A 65 17.95 10.43 10.90
CA THR A 65 18.41 11.82 11.05
C THR A 65 17.42 12.83 10.47
N LEU A 66 16.73 12.50 9.38
CA LEU A 66 15.71 13.35 8.76
C LEU A 66 14.33 13.22 9.44
N GLN A 67 14.02 12.10 10.10
CA GLN A 67 12.78 11.89 10.83
C GLN A 67 12.77 12.65 12.16
N ASP A 68 13.87 12.63 12.91
CA ASP A 68 14.02 13.44 14.14
C ASP A 68 13.82 14.94 13.81
N ASN A 69 14.45 15.42 12.74
CA ASN A 69 14.28 16.79 12.21
C ASN A 69 12.91 17.04 11.53
N SER A 70 12.02 16.04 11.47
CA SER A 70 10.63 16.19 11.01
C SER A 70 9.64 16.28 12.18
N GLN A 71 10.01 15.90 13.40
CA GLN A 71 9.11 16.00 14.56
C GLN A 71 8.86 17.48 14.95
N PRO A 72 7.63 17.86 15.33
CA PRO A 72 7.38 19.16 15.95
C PRO A 72 8.21 19.29 17.23
N GLY A 73 9.11 20.27 17.27
CA GLY A 73 10.09 20.39 18.34
C GLY A 73 9.45 20.58 19.71
N ASP A 74 9.74 19.64 20.62
CA ASP A 74 9.41 19.76 22.04
C ASP A 74 10.15 20.96 22.64
N GLN A 75 9.41 21.99 23.06
CA GLN A 75 10.00 23.10 23.80
C GLN A 75 10.13 22.71 25.26
N SER A 76 11.32 22.20 25.59
CA SER A 76 11.74 21.89 26.94
C SER A 76 11.34 22.97 27.96
N LEU A 77 10.45 22.59 28.89
CA LEU A 77 10.29 23.27 30.15
C LEU A 77 10.66 22.29 31.26
N ASP A 78 11.74 22.60 31.98
CA ASP A 78 12.05 21.94 33.23
C ASP A 78 10.91 22.18 34.22
N ASP A 79 10.48 21.14 34.94
CA ASP A 79 10.03 21.33 36.32
C ASP A 79 10.24 20.07 37.17
N GLN A 80 10.43 20.25 38.47
CA GLN A 80 10.97 19.21 39.35
C GLN A 80 9.92 18.46 40.19
N ASN A 81 10.11 17.15 40.29
CA ASN A 81 9.90 16.33 41.49
C ASN A 81 8.54 16.38 42.23
N SER A 82 7.78 15.28 42.17
CA SER A 82 7.15 14.71 43.37
C SER A 82 6.86 13.21 43.24
N GLU A 83 6.52 12.57 44.37
CA GLU A 83 6.44 11.12 44.58
C GLU A 83 5.16 10.49 43.99
N GLY A 84 5.19 9.17 43.70
CA GLY A 84 3.98 8.46 43.26
C GLY A 84 4.18 7.04 42.73
N GLY A 85 4.84 6.16 43.49
CA GLY A 85 5.16 4.80 43.01
C GLY A 85 3.97 3.84 42.95
N SER A 86 3.96 2.94 41.95
CA SER A 86 3.20 1.68 42.02
C SER A 86 3.99 0.52 41.42
N LYS A 87 3.83 -0.68 42.00
CA LYS A 87 4.61 -1.88 41.70
C LYS A 87 3.78 -2.88 40.91
N ARG A 88 4.41 -3.63 40.01
CA ARG A 88 4.15 -5.08 39.86
C ARG A 88 5.29 -5.79 39.11
N ALA A 89 5.91 -6.75 39.80
CA ALA A 89 6.84 -7.69 39.19
C ALA A 89 6.07 -8.82 38.48
N TRP A 90 6.66 -9.39 37.43
CA TRP A 90 6.19 -10.63 36.84
C TRP A 90 6.76 -11.82 37.62
N ILE A 91 5.91 -12.79 37.95
CA ILE A 91 6.29 -13.95 38.77
C ILE A 91 6.78 -15.07 37.85
N LEU A 92 8.03 -15.49 38.03
CA LEU A 92 8.52 -16.75 37.47
C LEU A 92 7.94 -17.93 38.26
N SER A 93 7.38 -18.92 37.56
CA SER A 93 6.87 -20.16 38.15
C SER A 93 7.37 -21.36 37.37
N ALA A 94 8.39 -22.02 37.90
CA ALA A 94 8.90 -23.29 37.40
C ALA A 94 8.78 -24.34 38.51
N VAL A 95 8.09 -25.45 38.23
CA VAL A 95 8.05 -26.64 39.08
C VAL A 95 8.09 -27.86 38.16
N ALA A 96 8.92 -28.84 38.50
CA ALA A 96 9.03 -30.12 37.79
C ALA A 96 9.06 -31.27 38.81
N ALA A 97 8.34 -32.35 38.53
CA ALA A 97 8.54 -33.67 39.13
C ALA A 97 7.83 -34.78 38.31
N SER A 98 8.50 -35.92 38.15
CA SER A 98 7.97 -37.19 37.58
C SER A 98 7.42 -38.09 38.71
N ALA A 99 6.78 -39.25 38.53
CA ALA A 99 6.27 -39.96 37.33
C ALA A 99 4.82 -40.49 37.65
N VAL A 100 4.30 -41.71 37.41
CA VAL A 100 4.72 -43.05 36.91
C VAL A 100 3.57 -43.61 36.04
N ALA A 101 3.78 -44.68 35.24
CA ALA A 101 2.77 -45.24 34.32
C ALA A 101 2.31 -46.68 34.64
N VAL A 102 1.05 -47.01 34.28
CA VAL A 102 0.52 -48.31 33.78
C VAL A 102 -0.72 -47.95 32.93
N LEU A 103 -0.68 -47.92 31.59
CA LEU A 103 -0.73 -49.02 30.61
C LEU A 103 -2.07 -49.79 30.55
N ALA A 104 -2.87 -49.50 29.51
CA ALA A 104 -3.89 -50.38 28.96
C ALA A 104 -3.97 -50.17 27.44
N ILE A 105 -4.16 -51.23 26.66
CA ILE A 105 -4.00 -51.22 25.19
C ILE A 105 -5.36 -51.38 24.50
N PHE A 106 -5.67 -50.50 23.55
CA PHE A 106 -6.62 -50.78 22.47
C PHE A 106 -6.06 -50.27 21.15
N LEU A 107 -5.65 -51.22 20.29
CA LEU A 107 -5.23 -50.94 18.92
C LEU A 107 -6.46 -50.76 18.02
N VAL A 108 -6.96 -49.53 17.92
CA VAL A 108 -7.85 -49.15 16.82
C VAL A 108 -6.98 -48.54 15.74
N THR A 109 -6.64 -49.32 14.72
CA THR A 109 -5.98 -48.84 13.51
C THR A 109 -6.97 -48.05 12.66
N ILE A 110 -7.29 -46.82 13.09
CA ILE A 110 -7.92 -45.83 12.22
C ILE A 110 -6.86 -45.51 11.17
N ASP A 111 -7.07 -45.99 9.95
CA ASP A 111 -6.22 -45.67 8.81
C ASP A 111 -6.35 -44.17 8.54
N ARG A 112 -5.38 -43.40 9.05
CA ARG A 112 -5.36 -41.94 8.94
C ARG A 112 -4.99 -41.63 7.49
N PRO A 113 -5.93 -41.19 6.64
CA PRO A 113 -5.58 -40.82 5.27
C PRO A 113 -4.46 -39.79 5.35
N ALA A 114 -3.39 -40.02 4.61
CA ALA A 114 -2.19 -39.20 4.69
C ALA A 114 -2.61 -37.75 4.47
N SER A 115 -2.53 -36.96 5.56
CA SER A 115 -2.91 -35.55 5.56
C SER A 115 -1.85 -34.83 4.74
N ALA A 116 -2.03 -34.81 3.43
CA ALA A 116 -1.24 -34.02 2.51
C ALA A 116 -1.33 -32.59 3.00
N ALA A 117 -0.27 -32.14 3.65
CA ALA A 117 -0.16 -30.77 4.09
C ALA A 117 -0.20 -29.93 2.82
N LEU A 118 -1.30 -29.20 2.65
CA LEU A 118 -1.34 -28.05 1.76
C LEU A 118 -0.48 -26.97 2.40
N GLU A 119 0.84 -27.19 2.38
CA GLU A 119 1.80 -26.12 2.52
C GLU A 119 1.42 -25.07 1.47
N PRO A 120 1.29 -23.79 1.86
CA PRO A 120 0.98 -22.74 0.90
C PRO A 120 2.18 -22.58 -0.03
N ARG A 121 2.13 -23.29 -1.16
CA ARG A 121 2.89 -22.93 -2.35
C ARG A 121 2.38 -21.56 -2.79
N VAL A 122 3.02 -20.52 -2.27
CA VAL A 122 3.16 -19.25 -2.98
C VAL A 122 3.72 -19.64 -4.34
N ASP A 123 2.93 -19.50 -5.40
CA ASP A 123 3.37 -19.93 -6.70
C ASP A 123 4.55 -19.06 -7.11
N VAL A 124 5.65 -19.67 -7.57
CA VAL A 124 6.94 -18.97 -7.68
C VAL A 124 6.88 -17.83 -8.71
N ALA A 125 5.91 -17.88 -9.62
CA ALA A 125 5.56 -16.78 -10.50
C ALA A 125 5.11 -15.50 -9.75
N GLU A 126 4.31 -15.62 -8.68
CA GLU A 126 3.76 -14.45 -7.96
C GLU A 126 4.85 -13.64 -7.25
N LEU A 127 5.93 -14.30 -6.81
CA LEU A 127 7.14 -13.67 -6.27
C LEU A 127 7.97 -12.91 -7.32
N GLU A 128 7.75 -13.16 -8.62
CA GLU A 128 8.46 -12.49 -9.72
C GLU A 128 7.56 -11.53 -10.52
N ASP A 129 6.32 -11.30 -10.09
CA ASP A 129 5.42 -10.32 -10.68
C ASP A 129 5.61 -8.93 -10.06
N SER A 130 5.56 -7.86 -10.86
CA SER A 130 5.78 -6.50 -10.38
C SER A 130 5.19 -5.47 -11.34
N THR A 131 4.68 -4.36 -10.78
CA THR A 131 4.02 -3.28 -11.50
C THR A 131 4.54 -1.91 -11.09
N LEU A 132 4.79 -1.05 -12.08
CA LEU A 132 5.20 0.34 -11.87
C LEU A 132 4.20 1.30 -12.51
N PHE A 133 3.56 2.14 -11.70
CA PHE A 133 2.85 3.32 -12.19
C PHE A 133 3.85 4.37 -12.67
N ILE A 134 3.69 4.82 -13.92
CA ILE A 134 4.54 5.86 -14.52
C ILE A 134 3.89 7.23 -14.39
N LYS A 135 2.67 7.41 -14.92
CA LYS A 135 1.95 8.70 -14.88
C LYS A 135 0.46 8.57 -15.15
N ASP A 136 -0.29 9.58 -14.72
CA ASP A 136 -1.58 9.90 -15.32
C ASP A 136 -1.33 10.49 -16.73
N VAL A 137 -2.06 10.02 -17.74
CA VAL A 137 -1.85 10.38 -19.16
C VAL A 137 -2.81 11.46 -19.62
N THR A 138 -4.09 11.37 -19.24
CA THR A 138 -5.13 12.35 -19.59
C THR A 138 -5.41 13.30 -18.44
N ILE A 139 -6.21 12.89 -17.46
CA ILE A 139 -6.70 13.72 -16.35
C ILE A 139 -5.79 13.57 -15.13
N PRO A 140 -5.06 14.63 -14.70
CA PRO A 140 -4.30 14.61 -13.44
C PRO A 140 -5.21 14.50 -12.20
N ASP A 141 -4.62 14.16 -11.05
CA ASP A 141 -5.37 14.19 -9.79
C ASP A 141 -5.62 15.66 -9.36
N GLY A 142 -6.88 15.97 -9.03
CA GLY A 142 -7.33 17.30 -8.61
C GLY A 142 -7.92 18.17 -9.73
N THR A 143 -8.03 17.67 -10.96
CA THR A 143 -8.66 18.39 -12.08
C THR A 143 -10.12 18.72 -11.78
N SER A 144 -10.51 19.98 -12.03
CA SER A 144 -11.91 20.41 -12.03
C SER A 144 -12.65 19.89 -13.27
N ILE A 145 -13.82 19.29 -13.06
CA ILE A 145 -14.70 18.78 -14.12
C ILE A 145 -16.15 19.16 -13.74
N PRO A 146 -16.99 19.67 -14.66
CA PRO A 146 -18.38 19.98 -14.34
C PRO A 146 -19.19 18.74 -13.92
N ILE A 147 -20.36 18.97 -13.33
CA ILE A 147 -21.37 17.94 -13.08
C ILE A 147 -21.79 17.19 -14.36
N ASN A 148 -22.30 15.96 -14.22
CA ASN A 148 -22.86 15.11 -15.28
C ASN A 148 -21.95 14.89 -16.53
N THR A 149 -20.67 15.19 -16.42
CA THR A 149 -19.70 15.20 -17.53
C THR A 149 -19.00 13.86 -17.64
N THR A 150 -18.98 13.28 -18.84
CA THR A 150 -18.24 12.05 -19.14
C THR A 150 -16.81 12.38 -19.58
N PHE A 151 -15.83 11.68 -19.02
CA PHE A 151 -14.41 11.86 -19.31
C PHE A 151 -13.66 10.52 -19.29
N GLU A 152 -12.47 10.47 -19.91
CA GLU A 152 -11.62 9.29 -19.90
C GLU A 152 -10.35 9.53 -19.07
N LYS A 153 -10.15 8.70 -18.05
CA LYS A 153 -8.93 8.67 -17.23
C LYS A 153 -8.04 7.55 -17.75
N ILE A 154 -6.84 7.92 -18.19
CA ILE A 154 -5.82 6.97 -18.64
C ILE A 154 -4.64 7.02 -17.66
N TRP A 155 -4.20 5.85 -17.18
CA TRP A 155 -2.96 5.69 -16.42
C TRP A 155 -1.94 4.89 -17.24
N ARG A 156 -0.70 5.36 -17.30
CA ARG A 156 0.42 4.61 -17.87
C ARG A 156 1.09 3.76 -16.81
N VAL A 157 1.18 2.46 -17.05
CA VAL A 157 1.83 1.49 -16.18
C VAL A 157 2.86 0.66 -16.95
N LYS A 158 3.77 0.03 -16.23
CA LYS A 158 4.79 -0.87 -16.77
C LYS A 158 4.76 -2.20 -16.03
N ASN A 159 4.87 -3.30 -16.78
CA ASN A 159 5.23 -4.59 -16.20
C ASN A 159 6.73 -4.57 -15.86
N THR A 160 7.04 -4.56 -14.57
CA THR A 160 8.42 -4.57 -14.04
C THR A 160 8.83 -5.94 -13.50
N GLY A 161 7.93 -6.93 -13.55
CA GLY A 161 8.21 -8.31 -13.19
C GLY A 161 8.76 -9.12 -14.37
N LYS A 162 8.77 -10.44 -14.18
CA LYS A 162 9.13 -11.47 -15.18
C LYS A 162 7.92 -12.27 -15.66
N VAL A 163 6.76 -12.13 -15.01
CA VAL A 163 5.50 -12.79 -15.39
C VAL A 163 4.79 -11.99 -16.48
N VAL A 164 4.29 -12.66 -17.53
CA VAL A 164 3.40 -12.04 -18.52
C VAL A 164 2.06 -11.75 -17.87
N TRP A 165 1.59 -10.50 -17.91
CA TRP A 165 0.24 -10.18 -17.48
C TRP A 165 -0.75 -10.69 -18.51
N LYS A 166 -1.60 -11.65 -18.13
CA LYS A 166 -2.62 -12.25 -18.99
C LYS A 166 -3.92 -12.44 -18.21
N ASP A 167 -5.07 -12.26 -18.87
CA ASP A 167 -6.41 -12.42 -18.30
C ASP A 167 -6.65 -11.60 -17.01
N ARG A 168 -6.02 -10.41 -16.96
CA ARG A 168 -6.08 -9.47 -15.83
C ARG A 168 -7.06 -8.32 -16.07
N TYR A 169 -7.52 -7.73 -14.98
CA TYR A 169 -8.52 -6.66 -14.99
C TYR A 169 -8.16 -5.58 -13.98
N LEU A 170 -8.40 -4.32 -14.32
CA LEU A 170 -8.39 -3.22 -13.36
C LEU A 170 -9.80 -3.10 -12.76
N GLN A 171 -9.95 -3.51 -11.51
CA GLN A 171 -11.21 -3.58 -10.78
C GLN A 171 -11.34 -2.41 -9.80
N ARG A 172 -12.54 -1.82 -9.75
CA ARG A 172 -12.90 -0.71 -8.86
C ARG A 172 -13.08 -1.24 -7.43
N MET A 173 -12.32 -0.67 -6.48
CA MET A 173 -12.41 -1.00 -5.06
C MET A 173 -13.35 -0.06 -4.29
N THR A 174 -13.49 1.19 -4.72
CA THR A 174 -14.46 2.14 -4.14
C THR A 174 -15.89 1.74 -4.54
N PRO A 175 -16.82 1.47 -3.61
CA PRO A 175 -18.20 1.13 -3.94
C PRO A 175 -18.86 2.14 -4.89
N ALA A 176 -19.68 1.66 -5.83
CA ALA A 176 -20.42 2.53 -6.74
C ALA A 176 -21.62 3.17 -6.01
N THR A 177 -21.72 4.49 -6.04
CA THR A 177 -22.87 5.27 -5.52
C THR A 177 -23.15 6.45 -6.44
N SER A 178 -24.32 7.06 -6.32
CA SER A 178 -24.70 8.29 -7.05
C SER A 178 -24.01 9.57 -6.56
N LEU A 179 -23.21 9.48 -5.48
CA LEU A 179 -22.53 10.62 -4.85
C LEU A 179 -21.09 10.82 -5.35
N ILE A 180 -20.56 9.87 -6.11
CA ILE A 180 -19.21 9.91 -6.70
C ILE A 180 -19.28 9.51 -8.17
N CYS A 181 -18.17 9.62 -8.91
CA CYS A 181 -18.18 9.33 -10.34
C CYS A 181 -18.62 7.88 -10.63
N SER A 182 -19.49 7.72 -11.62
CA SER A 182 -19.82 6.44 -12.23
C SER A 182 -18.65 5.97 -13.10
N SER A 183 -18.47 4.65 -13.21
CA SER A 183 -17.50 3.99 -14.08
C SER A 183 -17.84 2.49 -14.16
N PRO A 184 -17.30 1.72 -15.12
CA PRO A 184 -17.33 0.26 -15.08
C PRO A 184 -16.78 -0.30 -13.76
N SER A 185 -17.28 -1.46 -13.31
CA SER A 185 -16.77 -2.14 -12.10
C SER A 185 -15.41 -2.80 -12.34
N ARG A 186 -15.14 -3.24 -13.57
CA ARG A 186 -13.85 -3.75 -14.05
C ARG A 186 -13.63 -3.35 -15.50
N VAL A 187 -12.38 -3.13 -15.90
CA VAL A 187 -11.95 -3.08 -17.30
C VAL A 187 -10.85 -4.12 -17.55
N PRO A 188 -10.74 -4.73 -18.74
CA PRO A 188 -9.64 -5.63 -19.06
C PRO A 188 -8.31 -4.87 -19.12
N ILE A 189 -7.23 -5.52 -18.70
CA ILE A 189 -5.85 -5.07 -18.92
C ILE A 189 -5.32 -5.86 -20.13
N PRO A 190 -4.72 -5.21 -21.15
CA PRO A 190 -4.09 -5.90 -22.27
C PRO A 190 -3.05 -6.94 -21.83
N GLU A 191 -2.83 -7.97 -22.65
CA GLU A 191 -1.71 -8.89 -22.41
C GLU A 191 -0.40 -8.08 -22.47
N THR A 192 0.41 -8.11 -21.40
CA THR A 192 1.56 -7.22 -21.22
C THR A 192 2.82 -8.00 -20.85
N GLN A 193 3.82 -7.95 -21.71
CA GLN A 193 5.08 -8.66 -21.56
C GLN A 193 5.99 -8.04 -20.47
N PRO A 194 6.91 -8.82 -19.86
CA PRO A 194 7.96 -8.30 -18.99
C PRO A 194 8.71 -7.11 -19.61
N GLY A 195 8.74 -5.97 -18.93
CA GLY A 195 9.36 -4.74 -19.40
C GLY A 195 8.48 -3.86 -20.32
N GLU A 196 7.29 -4.31 -20.71
CA GLU A 196 6.37 -3.55 -21.58
C GLU A 196 5.61 -2.44 -20.81
N VAL A 197 5.25 -1.38 -21.53
CA VAL A 197 4.56 -0.19 -21.01
C VAL A 197 3.22 -0.06 -21.72
N ILE A 198 2.13 -0.04 -20.96
CA ILE A 198 0.75 0.07 -21.47
C ILE A 198 0.01 1.25 -20.85
N ASP A 199 -1.02 1.70 -21.55
CA ASP A 199 -2.00 2.67 -21.06
C ASP A 199 -3.31 1.96 -20.74
N ILE A 200 -3.79 2.07 -19.50
CA ILE A 200 -5.08 1.53 -19.08
C ILE A 200 -6.09 2.69 -19.01
N ALA A 201 -7.15 2.60 -19.82
CA ALA A 201 -8.22 3.59 -19.90
C ALA A 201 -9.46 3.15 -19.11
N VAL A 202 -10.08 4.11 -18.40
CA VAL A 202 -11.40 3.95 -17.78
C VAL A 202 -12.24 5.18 -18.07
N THR A 203 -13.44 4.97 -18.62
CA THR A 203 -14.47 5.99 -18.77
C THR A 203 -15.14 6.27 -17.42
N PHE A 204 -15.26 7.54 -17.08
CA PHE A 204 -15.92 8.05 -15.89
C PHE A 204 -17.04 9.03 -16.27
N THR A 205 -18.06 9.15 -15.43
CA THR A 205 -19.05 10.24 -15.50
C THR A 205 -19.20 10.88 -14.12
N THR A 206 -19.08 12.21 -14.03
CA THR A 206 -19.26 12.93 -12.76
C THR A 206 -20.71 12.90 -12.28
N PRO A 207 -20.96 12.91 -10.95
CA PRO A 207 -22.31 13.01 -10.39
C PRO A 207 -22.93 14.41 -10.64
N TYR A 208 -24.20 14.56 -10.27
CA TYR A 208 -24.92 15.84 -10.28
C TYR A 208 -24.58 16.76 -9.09
N LEU A 209 -23.80 16.27 -8.13
CA LEU A 209 -23.38 16.99 -6.92
C LEU A 209 -21.92 17.44 -7.04
N PRO A 210 -21.63 18.75 -6.88
CA PRO A 210 -20.26 19.24 -6.72
C PRO A 210 -19.58 18.66 -5.48
N GLY A 211 -18.26 18.44 -5.55
CA GLY A 211 -17.48 17.86 -4.46
C GLY A 211 -16.25 17.07 -4.94
N SER A 212 -15.52 16.46 -4.01
CA SER A 212 -14.36 15.61 -4.35
C SER A 212 -14.81 14.21 -4.75
N CYS A 213 -14.63 13.85 -6.03
CA CYS A 213 -14.80 12.48 -6.50
C CYS A 213 -13.46 11.75 -6.45
N ARG A 214 -13.38 10.70 -5.61
CA ARG A 214 -12.26 9.76 -5.59
C ARG A 214 -12.72 8.36 -6.01
N THR A 215 -11.88 7.67 -6.79
CA THR A 215 -12.01 6.21 -6.99
C THR A 215 -10.64 5.53 -6.93
N ASP A 216 -10.61 4.37 -6.28
CA ASP A 216 -9.44 3.52 -6.06
C ASP A 216 -9.64 2.16 -6.73
N TRP A 217 -8.57 1.60 -7.29
CA TRP A 217 -8.61 0.48 -8.22
C TRP A 217 -7.45 -0.51 -7.99
N LYS A 218 -7.70 -1.81 -8.10
CA LYS A 218 -6.68 -2.87 -7.98
C LYS A 218 -6.61 -3.71 -9.25
N THR A 219 -5.44 -4.23 -9.55
CA THR A 219 -5.27 -5.29 -10.56
C THR A 219 -5.83 -6.60 -9.98
N THR A 220 -6.62 -7.32 -10.76
CA THR A 220 -7.31 -8.55 -10.36
C THR A 220 -7.26 -9.60 -11.47
N ASP A 221 -7.44 -10.87 -11.12
CA ASP A 221 -7.67 -11.95 -12.07
C ASP A 221 -9.13 -11.99 -12.57
N LYS A 222 -9.54 -13.08 -13.24
CA LYS A 222 -10.93 -13.27 -13.68
C LYS A 222 -11.94 -13.36 -12.53
N ASP A 223 -11.57 -13.96 -11.40
CA ASP A 223 -12.46 -14.27 -10.28
C ASP A 223 -12.54 -13.13 -9.23
N GLY A 224 -11.59 -12.20 -9.28
CA GLY A 224 -11.51 -11.02 -8.40
C GLY A 224 -10.38 -11.08 -7.36
N ASN A 225 -9.49 -12.09 -7.44
CA ASN A 225 -8.31 -12.16 -6.56
C ASN A 225 -7.37 -11.01 -6.89
N VAL A 226 -6.86 -10.32 -5.86
CA VAL A 226 -6.11 -9.06 -6.00
C VAL A 226 -4.62 -9.33 -6.19
N TYR A 227 -4.08 -8.96 -7.34
CA TYR A 227 -2.64 -8.86 -7.55
C TYR A 227 -2.07 -7.67 -6.76
N PHE A 228 -0.85 -7.84 -6.22
CA PHE A 228 -0.14 -6.83 -5.43
C PHE A 228 -0.98 -6.32 -4.24
N PRO A 229 -1.42 -7.19 -3.30
CA PRO A 229 -2.30 -6.81 -2.21
C PRO A 229 -1.75 -5.65 -1.35
N ASP A 230 -0.45 -5.67 -1.06
CA ASP A 230 0.22 -4.65 -0.21
C ASP A 230 0.54 -3.34 -0.95
N MET A 231 0.69 -3.37 -2.28
CA MET A 231 0.99 -2.16 -3.06
C MET A 231 -0.22 -1.23 -3.16
N HIS A 232 0.02 0.05 -3.43
CA HIS A 232 -1.10 0.95 -3.69
C HIS A 232 -1.75 0.71 -5.05
N GLY A 233 -3.08 0.78 -5.06
CA GLY A 233 -3.87 0.69 -6.27
C GLY A 233 -3.76 1.94 -7.13
N LEU A 234 -4.11 1.81 -8.41
CA LEU A 234 -4.34 2.99 -9.25
C LEU A 234 -5.51 3.77 -8.68
N TYR A 235 -5.45 5.09 -8.78
CA TYR A 235 -6.53 5.94 -8.27
C TYR A 235 -6.70 7.19 -9.12
N SER A 236 -7.91 7.74 -9.10
CA SER A 236 -8.28 9.03 -9.67
C SER A 236 -8.93 9.89 -8.60
N ILE A 237 -8.58 11.18 -8.57
CA ILE A 237 -9.27 12.21 -7.78
C ILE A 237 -9.60 13.35 -8.73
N VAL A 238 -10.86 13.78 -8.78
CA VAL A 238 -11.30 14.97 -9.55
C VAL A 238 -12.21 15.83 -8.68
N VAL A 239 -12.21 17.13 -8.93
CA VAL A 239 -13.11 18.09 -8.26
C VAL A 239 -14.30 18.30 -9.16
N VAL A 240 -15.46 17.81 -8.75
CA VAL A 240 -16.73 18.06 -9.43
C VAL A 240 -17.16 19.50 -9.12
N THR A 241 -17.28 20.34 -10.14
CA THR A 241 -17.74 21.73 -9.98
C THR A 241 -19.18 21.88 -10.48
N ALA A 242 -19.86 22.91 -10.01
CA ALA A 242 -21.00 23.44 -10.76
C ALA A 242 -20.53 23.96 -12.13
N GLU A 243 -21.49 24.20 -13.03
CA GLU A 243 -21.30 24.93 -14.29
C GLU A 243 -21.04 26.43 -14.04
#